data_AF-A0A9P3B922-F1
#
_entry.id   AF-A0A9P3B922-F1
#
_cell.length_a   1.000
_cell.length_b   1.000
_cell.length_c   1.000
_cell.angle_alpha   90.00
_cell.angle_beta   90.00
_cell.angle_gamma   90.00
#
_symmetry.space_group_name_H-M   'P 1'
#
loop_
_entity.id
_entity.type
_entity.pdbx_description
1 polymer ?
#
loop_
_entity_poly.entity_id
_entity_poly.type
_entity_poly.pdbx_seq_one_letter_code
_entity_poly.pdbx_strand_id
1 'polypeptide(L)'
;MAPPEIHSTFSVTSGCLCFGDLAEICKGASSTIQPFPNVRLRVGGTVKAHKIEYNVVAENGNWNVYQLIDWERGGISGWFICHSTTVDNPAQEMDKILQVSGSPYEPDSGSMMNNDKTAAEGIFVIN
;
A
#
# COMPACT_ATOMS: atom_id res chain seq x y z
N MET A 1 10.24 18.17 -7.99
CA MET A 1 10.68 17.40 -6.81
C MET A 1 11.95 16.66 -7.16
N ALA A 2 12.91 16.55 -6.24
CA ALA A 2 14.03 15.62 -6.41
C ALA A 2 13.49 14.17 -6.41
N PRO A 3 14.10 13.24 -7.15
CA PRO A 3 13.69 11.84 -7.13
C PRO A 3 13.83 11.27 -5.70
N PRO A 4 12.91 10.38 -5.27
CA PRO A 4 12.99 9.78 -3.94
C PRO A 4 14.23 8.89 -3.81
N GLU A 5 14.95 9.02 -2.70
CA GLU A 5 16.13 8.20 -2.42
C GLU A 5 15.77 6.92 -1.68
N ILE A 6 16.46 5.82 -2.01
CA ILE A 6 16.29 4.54 -1.32
C ILE A 6 16.83 4.68 0.10
N HIS A 7 15.97 4.48 1.09
CA HIS A 7 16.36 4.44 2.50
C HIS A 7 16.95 3.08 2.88
N SER A 8 16.31 1.99 2.44
CA SER A 8 16.73 0.62 2.75
C SER A 8 16.15 -0.38 1.76
N THR A 9 16.68 -1.60 1.73
CA THR A 9 16.19 -2.70 0.90
C THR A 9 16.03 -3.95 1.76
N PHE A 10 14.97 -4.71 1.54
CA PHE A 10 14.77 -6.04 2.13
C PHE A 10 14.33 -7.05 1.07
N SER A 11 14.48 -8.34 1.37
CA SER A 11 14.10 -9.42 0.44
C SER A 11 12.84 -10.14 0.90
N VAL A 12 11.92 -10.37 -0.03
CA VAL A 12 10.74 -11.23 0.15
C VAL A 12 11.06 -12.59 -0.46
N THR A 13 10.92 -13.65 0.35
CA THR A 13 11.08 -15.05 -0.09
C THR A 13 9.84 -15.90 0.14
N SER A 14 8.88 -15.38 0.92
CA SER A 14 7.63 -16.03 1.28
C SER A 14 6.57 -16.00 0.18
N GLY A 15 6.74 -15.12 -0.82
CA GLY A 15 5.71 -14.82 -1.82
C GLY A 15 4.55 -13.98 -1.26
N CYS A 16 4.70 -13.36 -0.09
CA CYS A 16 3.65 -12.54 0.52
C CYS A 16 4.19 -11.47 1.48
N LEU A 17 3.37 -10.44 1.69
CA LEU A 17 3.56 -9.41 2.70
C LEU A 17 2.42 -9.46 3.71
N CYS A 18 2.78 -9.41 5.00
CA CYS A 18 1.83 -9.24 6.08
C CYS A 18 1.83 -7.79 6.57
N PHE A 19 0.66 -7.27 6.94
CA PHE A 19 0.49 -5.89 7.39
C PHE A 19 -0.47 -5.81 8.58
N GLY A 20 -0.48 -4.67 9.26
CA GLY A 20 -1.26 -4.46 10.48
C GLY A 20 -0.39 -4.27 11.71
N ASP A 21 -0.99 -4.37 12.88
CA ASP A 21 -0.26 -4.42 14.14
C ASP A 21 0.57 -5.71 14.27
N LEU A 22 1.38 -5.80 15.33
CA LEU A 22 2.24 -6.98 15.53
C LEU A 22 1.44 -8.28 15.67
N ALA A 23 0.28 -8.25 16.33
CA ALA A 23 -0.56 -9.44 16.50
C ALA A 23 -1.19 -9.87 15.17
N GLU A 24 -1.61 -8.90 14.35
CA GLU A 24 -2.13 -9.09 13.00
C GLU A 24 -1.07 -9.65 12.06
N ILE A 25 0.15 -9.12 12.09
CA ILE A 25 1.30 -9.64 11.33
C ILE A 25 1.63 -11.08 11.75
N CYS A 26 1.72 -11.36 13.05
CA CYS A 26 1.98 -12.71 13.55
C CYS A 26 0.88 -13.69 13.12
N LYS A 27 -0.37 -13.27 13.16
CA LYS A 27 -1.51 -14.07 12.69
C LYS A 27 -1.43 -14.29 11.18
N GLY A 28 -1.17 -13.24 10.41
CA GLY A 28 -1.06 -13.26 8.95
C GLY A 28 0.04 -14.22 8.46
N ALA A 29 1.18 -14.24 9.14
CA ALA A 29 2.31 -15.11 8.82
C ALA A 29 1.97 -16.61 8.88
N SER A 30 0.97 -16.98 9.69
CA SER A 30 0.50 -18.37 9.82
C SER A 30 -0.72 -18.69 8.94
N SER A 31 -1.25 -17.69 8.23
CA SER A 31 -2.49 -17.78 7.44
C SER A 31 -2.18 -18.06 5.97
N THR A 32 -3.17 -18.56 5.22
CA THR A 32 -3.02 -18.78 3.77
C THR A 32 -2.81 -17.46 3.03
N ILE A 33 -1.86 -17.45 2.09
CA ILE A 33 -1.60 -16.29 1.21
C ILE A 33 -2.84 -16.01 0.37
N GLN A 34 -3.28 -14.76 0.36
CA GLN A 34 -4.45 -14.35 -0.40
C GLN A 34 -4.07 -13.68 -1.72
N PRO A 35 -4.89 -13.88 -2.79
CA PRO A 35 -4.76 -13.06 -3.98
C PRO A 35 -5.03 -11.60 -3.65
N PHE A 36 -4.61 -10.71 -4.55
CA PHE A 36 -4.86 -9.28 -4.38
C PHE A 36 -6.35 -9.01 -4.13
N PRO A 37 -6.72 -8.27 -3.06
CA PRO A 37 -8.11 -8.15 -2.66
C PRO A 37 -8.95 -7.43 -3.71
N ASN A 38 -10.05 -8.06 -4.16
CA ASN A 38 -11.11 -7.37 -4.90
C ASN A 38 -12.22 -6.99 -3.92
N VAL A 39 -11.96 -6.01 -3.06
CA VAL A 39 -12.90 -5.67 -1.99
C VAL A 39 -13.95 -4.72 -2.52
N ARG A 40 -15.09 -5.29 -2.95
CA ARG A 40 -16.31 -4.50 -3.11
C ARG A 40 -16.82 -4.09 -1.73
N LEU A 41 -17.09 -2.79 -1.56
CA LEU A 41 -17.73 -2.21 -0.38
C LEU A 41 -18.97 -3.02 0.01
N ARG A 42 -18.97 -3.62 1.20
CA ARG A 42 -20.19 -4.15 1.80
C ARG A 42 -20.88 -3.03 2.57
N VAL A 43 -22.08 -2.68 2.15
CA VAL A 43 -22.93 -1.72 2.87
C VAL A 43 -23.57 -2.47 4.04
N GLY A 44 -23.18 -2.14 5.27
CA GLY A 44 -23.80 -2.66 6.49
C GLY A 44 -24.34 -1.51 7.35
N GLY A 45 -25.64 -1.21 7.25
CA GLY A 45 -26.24 -0.10 7.99
C GLY A 45 -25.58 1.24 7.69
N THR A 46 -25.09 1.94 8.72
CA THR A 46 -24.34 3.21 8.61
C THR A 46 -22.82 3.05 8.45
N VAL A 47 -22.30 1.82 8.46
CA VAL A 47 -20.86 1.55 8.40
C VAL A 47 -20.49 0.92 7.06
N LYS A 48 -19.52 1.54 6.38
CA LYS A 48 -18.80 0.93 5.26
C LYS A 48 -17.58 0.23 5.85
N ALA A 49 -17.55 -1.10 5.78
CA ALA A 49 -16.42 -1.89 6.26
C ALA A 49 -15.87 -2.76 5.14
N HIS A 50 -14.54 -2.84 5.08
CA HIS A 50 -13.80 -3.81 4.28
C HIS A 50 -13.25 -4.85 5.23
N LYS A 51 -13.67 -6.12 5.09
CA LYS A 51 -13.01 -7.20 5.82
C LYS A 51 -11.71 -7.49 5.07
N ILE A 52 -10.62 -7.01 5.62
CA ILE A 52 -9.27 -7.17 5.08
C ILE A 52 -8.61 -8.31 5.85
N GLU A 53 -7.93 -9.21 5.14
CA GLU A 53 -7.05 -10.19 5.75
C GLU A 53 -5.60 -9.76 5.59
N TYR A 54 -4.79 -10.01 6.61
CA TYR A 54 -3.47 -9.39 6.81
C TYR A 54 -2.32 -10.05 6.03
N ASN A 55 -2.61 -10.83 4.98
CA ASN A 55 -1.59 -11.60 4.26
C ASN A 55 -1.89 -11.62 2.74
N VAL A 56 -1.18 -10.76 1.99
CA VAL A 56 -1.39 -10.56 0.55
C VAL A 56 -0.19 -11.04 -0.25
N VAL A 57 -0.45 -11.59 -1.44
CA VAL A 57 0.59 -12.01 -2.38
C VAL A 57 1.57 -10.87 -2.69
N ALA A 58 2.85 -11.20 -2.76
CA ALA A 58 3.92 -10.26 -3.11
C ALA A 58 4.98 -10.98 -3.95
N GLU A 59 5.62 -10.24 -4.85
CA GLU A 59 6.71 -10.75 -5.67
C GLU A 59 7.94 -11.07 -4.81
N ASN A 60 8.54 -12.24 -5.07
CA ASN A 60 9.81 -12.61 -4.44
C ASN A 60 10.95 -11.79 -5.03
N GLY A 61 11.89 -11.39 -4.19
CA GLY A 61 13.03 -10.58 -4.59
C GLY A 61 13.24 -9.39 -3.67
N ASN A 62 13.98 -8.41 -4.16
CA ASN A 62 14.37 -7.24 -3.36
C ASN A 62 13.33 -6.13 -3.51
N TRP A 63 12.95 -5.54 -2.38
CA TRP A 63 12.02 -4.44 -2.27
C TRP A 63 12.74 -3.22 -1.68
N ASN A 64 12.67 -2.10 -2.37
CA ASN A 64 13.25 -0.83 -1.97
C ASN A 64 12.23 -0.04 -1.15
N VAL A 65 12.71 0.53 -0.04
CA VAL A 65 11.94 1.33 0.90
C VAL A 65 12.34 2.79 0.75
N TYR A 66 11.34 3.67 0.66
CA TYR A 66 11.47 5.11 0.51
C TYR A 66 10.71 5.79 1.65
N GLN A 67 11.28 6.88 2.16
CA GLN A 67 10.63 7.70 3.18
C GLN A 67 9.63 8.66 2.53
N LEU A 68 8.40 8.69 3.05
CA LEU A 68 7.44 9.73 2.73
C LEU A 68 7.54 10.82 3.78
N ILE A 69 7.92 12.02 3.35
CA ILE A 69 8.16 13.17 4.22
C ILE A 69 6.97 14.12 4.11
N ASP A 70 6.37 14.47 5.24
CA ASP A 70 5.44 15.59 5.37
C ASP A 70 6.25 16.87 5.53
N TRP A 71 6.15 17.76 4.54
CA TRP A 71 6.91 18.99 4.47
C TRP A 71 6.38 20.07 5.42
N GLU A 72 5.09 20.04 5.75
CA GLU A 72 4.48 20.98 6.70
C GLU A 72 4.87 20.62 8.13
N ARG A 73 4.93 19.32 8.43
CA ARG A 73 5.33 18.81 9.76
C ARG A 73 6.83 18.59 9.91
N GLY A 74 7.58 18.59 8.81
CA GLY A 74 9.03 18.42 8.77
C GLY A 74 9.51 17.02 9.18
N GLY A 75 8.71 15.98 8.96
CA GLY A 75 9.00 14.63 9.45
C GLY A 75 8.48 13.50 8.57
N ILE A 76 8.85 12.26 8.89
CA ILE A 76 8.38 11.07 8.18
C ILE A 76 6.89 10.86 8.50
N SER A 77 6.04 10.91 7.49
CA SER A 77 4.61 10.62 7.59
C SER A 77 4.25 9.20 7.17
N GLY A 78 5.15 8.53 6.44
CA GLY A 78 4.93 7.16 6.01
C GLY A 78 6.11 6.57 5.25
N TRP A 79 5.87 5.40 4.67
CA TRP A 79 6.86 4.65 3.92
C TRP A 79 6.24 4.15 2.63
N PHE A 80 6.98 4.27 1.53
CA PHE A 80 6.64 3.68 0.24
C PHE A 80 7.60 2.53 -0.03
N ILE A 81 7.09 1.40 -0.49
CA ILE A 81 7.89 0.20 -0.74
C ILE A 81 7.52 -0.33 -2.12
N CYS A 82 8.52 -0.60 -2.96
CA CYS A 82 8.30 -1.17 -4.29
C CYS A 82 9.36 -2.21 -4.66
N HIS A 83 9.01 -3.14 -5.54
CA HIS A 83 9.94 -4.17 -5.99
C HIS A 83 11.03 -3.56 -6.88
N SER A 84 12.28 -3.92 -6.61
CA SER A 84 13.47 -3.26 -7.17
C SER A 84 13.70 -3.49 -8.66
N THR A 85 13.13 -4.55 -9.23
CA THR A 85 13.36 -4.90 -10.64
C THR A 85 12.13 -4.73 -11.52
N THR A 86 10.93 -4.63 -10.94
CA THR A 86 9.69 -4.46 -11.71
C THR A 86 9.19 -3.01 -11.70
N VAL A 87 9.70 -2.17 -10.80
CA VAL A 87 9.40 -0.73 -10.79
C VAL A 87 10.61 0.06 -11.25
N ASP A 88 10.55 0.54 -12.49
CA ASP A 88 11.61 1.36 -13.10
C ASP A 88 11.64 2.80 -12.56
N ASN A 89 10.47 3.37 -12.27
CA ASN A 89 10.33 4.74 -11.77
C ASN A 89 9.48 4.80 -10.49
N PRO A 90 10.11 4.75 -9.30
CA PRO A 90 9.42 4.83 -8.00
C PRO A 90 8.58 6.10 -7.83
N ALA A 91 9.00 7.23 -8.40
CA ALA A 91 8.26 8.48 -8.29
C ALA A 91 6.91 8.40 -9.03
N GLN A 92 6.88 7.78 -10.20
CA GLN A 92 5.65 7.61 -10.98
C GLN A 92 4.64 6.69 -10.27
N GLU A 93 5.11 5.61 -9.64
CA GLU A 93 4.23 4.73 -8.85
C GLU A 93 3.68 5.44 -7.61
N MET A 94 4.51 6.23 -6.94
CA MET A 94 4.06 7.04 -5.80
C MET A 94 3.00 8.07 -6.24
N ASP A 95 3.23 8.79 -7.34
CA ASP A 95 2.27 9.77 -7.88
C ASP A 95 0.94 9.08 -8.26
N LYS A 96 1.02 7.90 -8.89
CA LYS A 96 -0.15 7.09 -9.23
C LYS A 96 -0.94 6.71 -7.96
N ILE A 97 -0.27 6.23 -6.91
CA ILE A 97 -0.93 5.88 -5.66
C ILE A 97 -1.64 7.11 -5.09
N LEU A 98 -0.94 8.24 -4.93
CA LEU A 98 -1.51 9.48 -4.41
C LEU A 98 -2.72 9.95 -5.22
N GLN A 99 -2.66 9.86 -6.54
CA GLN A 99 -3.77 10.24 -7.42
C GLN A 99 -4.99 9.31 -7.31
N VAL A 100 -4.78 8.02 -7.03
CA VAL A 100 -5.84 7.01 -7.03
C VAL A 100 -6.43 6.77 -5.64
N SER A 101 -5.59 6.62 -4.60
CA SER A 101 -6.03 6.43 -3.21
C SER A 101 -6.28 7.74 -2.46
N GLY A 102 -5.93 8.87 -3.07
CA GLY A 102 -6.13 10.20 -2.54
C GLY A 102 -4.98 10.70 -1.67
N SER A 103 -4.29 11.73 -2.17
CA SER A 103 -3.41 12.63 -1.42
C SER A 103 -4.19 13.49 -0.42
N PRO A 104 -3.84 13.51 0.87
CA PRO A 104 -4.47 14.41 1.83
C PRO A 104 -4.22 15.91 1.54
N TYR A 105 -3.33 16.23 0.60
CA TYR A 105 -2.97 17.59 0.23
C TYR A 105 -3.68 18.11 -1.04
N GLU A 106 -4.46 17.27 -1.73
CA GLU A 106 -5.18 17.67 -2.94
C GLU A 106 -6.71 17.67 -2.71
N PRO A 107 -7.46 18.71 -3.13
CA PRO A 107 -8.90 18.78 -2.88
C PRO A 107 -9.74 17.74 -3.63
N ASP A 108 -9.28 17.27 -4.80
CA ASP A 108 -9.91 16.20 -5.62
C ASP A 108 -9.07 14.93 -5.62
N SER A 109 -8.62 14.52 -4.44
CA SER A 109 -7.67 13.44 -4.28
C SER A 109 -8.34 12.05 -4.27
N GLY A 110 -8.37 11.39 -5.41
CA GLY A 110 -8.64 9.94 -5.51
C GLY A 110 -9.79 9.41 -4.64
N SER A 111 -9.63 8.23 -4.07
CA SER A 111 -10.58 7.67 -3.11
C SER A 111 -9.84 7.03 -1.95
N MET A 112 -10.12 7.51 -0.74
CA MET A 112 -9.63 6.92 0.50
C MET A 112 -10.30 5.57 0.81
N MET A 113 -11.02 4.94 -0.12
CA MET A 113 -11.68 3.65 0.07
C MET A 113 -11.42 2.76 -1.14
N ASN A 114 -11.34 1.44 -0.93
CA ASN A 114 -11.29 0.50 -2.05
C ASN A 114 -12.56 0.62 -2.92
N ASN A 115 -12.37 0.82 -4.22
CA ASN A 115 -13.43 0.95 -5.22
C ASN A 115 -12.96 0.40 -6.58
N ASP A 116 -13.78 0.53 -7.61
CA ASP A 116 -13.46 0.00 -8.94
C ASP A 116 -12.20 0.64 -9.56
N LYS A 117 -11.93 1.91 -9.27
CA LYS A 117 -10.72 2.62 -9.74
C LYS A 117 -9.47 2.11 -9.03
N THR A 118 -9.51 1.98 -7.70
CA THR A 118 -8.36 1.44 -6.95
C THR A 118 -8.08 0.00 -7.37
N ALA A 119 -9.13 -0.81 -7.56
CA ALA A 119 -8.99 -2.18 -8.04
C ALA A 119 -8.40 -2.27 -9.47
N ALA A 120 -8.88 -1.44 -10.40
CA ALA A 120 -8.36 -1.41 -11.78
C ALA A 120 -6.88 -1.05 -11.83
N GLU A 121 -6.42 -0.18 -10.92
CA GLU A 121 -5.05 0.27 -10.84
C GLU A 121 -4.15 -0.62 -9.97
N GLY A 122 -4.70 -1.70 -9.39
CA GLY A 122 -3.95 -2.59 -8.49
C GLY A 122 -3.58 -1.94 -7.16
N ILE A 123 -4.37 -0.97 -6.70
CA ILE A 123 -4.16 -0.22 -5.47
C ILE A 123 -5.16 -0.70 -4.40
N PHE A 124 -4.61 -1.04 -3.24
CA PHE A 124 -5.37 -1.50 -2.10
C PHE A 124 -5.18 -0.56 -0.92
N VAL A 125 -6.26 0.12 -0.54
CA VAL A 125 -6.30 1.09 0.54
C VAL A 125 -6.61 0.38 1.86
N ILE A 126 -5.77 0.59 2.86
CA ILE A 126 -5.92 0.08 4.22
C ILE A 126 -6.18 1.30 5.11
N ASN A 127 -7.33 1.34 5.79
CA ASN A 127 -7.74 2.40 6.73
C ASN A 127 -7.96 1.84 8.12
#